data_AF-A0A920NW28-F1
#
_entry.id   AF-A0A920NW28-F1
#
_cell.length_a   1.000
_cell.length_b   1.000
_cell.length_c   1.000
_cell.angle_alpha   90.00
_cell.angle_beta   90.00
_cell.angle_gamma   90.00
#
_symmetry.space_group_name_H-M   'P 1'
#
loop_
_entity.id
_entity.type
_entity.pdbx_description
1 polymer ?
#
loop_
_entity_poly.entity_id
_entity_poly.type
_entity_poly.pdbx_seq_one_letter_code
_entity_poly.pdbx_strand_id
1 'polypeptide(L)'
;MPESEDHRVAELVPFDIVRSENSEQQQVELTDAQKSQRNSAGTLDIQNTKAWRQAEIPSANGQGNAGGLAKLYSLIVPEDNSLKLLKDDTVNQMTTMQIEGRDLVLAVQVRWGVGFILNKHKIIYGPVEGAFGHSGYGGSCAFGDPENKIGVSYVMNRMLDNFNADGRSIELINATYDCL
;
A
#
# COMPACT_ATOMS: atom_id res chain seq x y z
N MET A 1 -2.16 -19.39 -2.32
CA MET A 1 -1.67 -19.84 -1.01
C MET A 1 -2.04 -21.32 -0.82
N PRO A 2 -1.21 -22.16 -0.17
CA PRO A 2 -1.57 -23.56 0.10
C PRO A 2 -2.82 -23.66 0.97
N GLU A 3 -3.71 -24.62 0.67
CA GLU A 3 -4.96 -24.83 1.43
C GLU A 3 -4.71 -25.14 2.91
N SER A 4 -3.56 -25.74 3.25
CA SER A 4 -3.15 -25.98 4.64
C SER A 4 -3.03 -24.69 5.46
N GLU A 5 -2.80 -23.55 4.82
CA GLU A 5 -2.61 -22.25 5.49
C GLU A 5 -3.91 -21.42 5.55
N ASP A 6 -5.02 -21.86 4.93
CA ASP A 6 -6.29 -21.11 4.87
C ASP A 6 -6.80 -20.71 6.27
N HIS A 7 -6.56 -21.56 7.28
CA HIS A 7 -6.96 -21.31 8.67
C HIS A 7 -6.26 -20.10 9.33
N ARG A 8 -5.18 -19.59 8.73
CA ARG A 8 -4.42 -18.45 9.24
C ARG A 8 -4.90 -17.11 8.69
N VAL A 9 -5.79 -17.14 7.70
CA VAL A 9 -6.27 -15.92 7.03
C VAL A 9 -7.37 -15.29 7.87
N ALA A 10 -7.15 -14.04 8.28
CA ALA A 10 -8.21 -13.22 8.85
C ALA A 10 -9.13 -12.72 7.73
N GLU A 11 -10.44 -12.74 7.97
CA GLU A 11 -11.39 -12.10 7.07
C GLU A 11 -11.22 -10.58 7.10
N LEU A 12 -11.21 -9.96 5.92
CA LEU A 12 -11.26 -8.52 5.78
C LEU A 12 -12.65 -8.03 6.19
N VAL A 13 -12.67 -7.05 7.09
CA VAL A 13 -13.88 -6.41 7.56
C VAL A 13 -13.95 -5.02 6.91
N PRO A 14 -14.77 -4.86 5.84
CA PRO A 14 -14.89 -3.59 5.15
C PRO A 14 -15.53 -2.51 6.04
N PHE A 15 -15.33 -1.25 5.66
CA PHE A 15 -16.09 -0.14 6.23
C PHE A 15 -17.52 -0.14 5.67
N ASP A 16 -18.45 0.50 6.37
CA ASP A 16 -19.83 0.62 5.89
C ASP A 16 -19.90 1.65 4.76
N ILE A 17 -20.44 1.24 3.61
CA ILE A 17 -20.71 2.16 2.50
C ILE A 17 -21.99 2.94 2.85
N VAL A 18 -21.84 4.09 3.50
CA VAL A 18 -22.97 5.00 3.76
C VAL A 18 -23.30 5.72 2.45
N ARG A 19 -24.30 5.23 1.72
CA ARG A 19 -24.91 5.95 0.61
C ARG A 19 -25.82 7.03 1.21
N SER A 20 -25.34 8.26 1.35
CA SER A 20 -26.20 9.36 1.78
C SER A 20 -27.17 9.71 0.63
N GLU A 21 -28.47 9.47 0.83
CA GLU A 21 -29.52 9.90 -0.11
C GLU A 21 -29.68 11.43 -0.17
N ASN A 22 -29.15 12.16 0.83
CA ASN A 22 -29.29 13.62 0.98
C ASN A 22 -27.99 14.31 1.37
N SER A 23 -26.97 14.27 0.51
CA SER A 23 -25.88 15.24 0.61
C SER A 23 -26.01 16.22 -0.56
N GLU A 24 -26.49 17.43 -0.28
CA GLU A 24 -26.21 18.63 -1.09
C GLU A 24 -24.71 18.98 -1.03
N GLN A 25 -23.85 17.98 -1.21
CA GLN A 25 -22.43 18.16 -1.41
C GLN A 25 -22.27 18.62 -2.85
N GLN A 26 -21.57 19.75 -3.05
CA GLN A 26 -21.09 20.19 -4.35
C GLN A 26 -20.78 18.96 -5.21
N GLN A 27 -21.52 18.78 -6.31
CA GLN A 27 -21.21 17.74 -7.29
C GLN A 27 -19.82 18.06 -7.82
N VAL A 28 -18.79 17.51 -7.17
CA VAL A 28 -17.45 17.50 -7.73
C VAL A 28 -17.57 16.67 -8.98
N GLU A 29 -17.48 17.33 -10.13
CA GLU A 29 -17.54 16.64 -11.41
C GLU A 29 -16.32 15.73 -11.50
N LEU A 30 -16.56 14.43 -11.42
CA LEU A 30 -15.52 13.43 -11.50
C LEU A 30 -14.99 13.35 -12.93
N THR A 31 -13.69 13.18 -13.07
CA THR A 31 -13.09 12.81 -14.36
C THR A 31 -13.56 11.42 -14.78
N ASP A 32 -13.43 11.08 -16.07
CA ASP A 32 -13.80 9.74 -16.54
C ASP A 32 -12.94 8.63 -15.90
N ALA A 33 -11.69 8.94 -15.56
CA ALA A 33 -10.82 8.04 -14.80
C ALA A 33 -11.36 7.76 -13.39
N GLN A 34 -11.82 8.80 -12.68
CA GLN A 34 -12.42 8.67 -11.35
C GLN A 34 -13.77 7.95 -11.39
N LYS A 35 -14.60 8.21 -12.41
CA LYS A 35 -15.84 7.46 -12.64
C LYS A 35 -15.55 5.99 -12.89
N SER A 36 -14.55 5.67 -13.71
CA SER A 36 -14.14 4.29 -14.00
C SER A 36 -13.74 3.53 -12.74
N GLN A 37 -12.96 4.16 -11.85
CA GLN A 37 -12.59 3.55 -10.56
C GLN A 37 -13.82 3.23 -9.69
N ARG A 38 -14.74 4.21 -9.56
CA ARG A 38 -15.97 4.05 -8.75
C ARG A 38 -16.94 3.01 -9.32
N ASN A 39 -16.96 2.86 -10.64
CA ASN A 39 -17.82 1.90 -11.35
C ASN A 39 -17.15 0.52 -11.54
N SER A 40 -15.97 0.30 -10.95
CA SER A 40 -15.34 -1.02 -10.98
C SER A 40 -16.22 -2.06 -10.30
N ALA A 41 -16.00 -3.34 -10.61
CA ALA A 41 -16.76 -4.46 -10.03
C ALA A 41 -16.73 -4.51 -8.48
N GLY A 42 -15.86 -3.72 -7.84
CA GLY A 42 -15.63 -3.73 -6.41
C GLY A 42 -14.91 -5.01 -5.98
N THR A 43 -14.08 -4.92 -4.94
CA THR A 43 -13.45 -6.10 -4.34
C THR A 43 -14.02 -6.43 -2.97
N LEU A 44 -14.81 -5.53 -2.38
CA LEU A 44 -15.32 -5.61 -1.00
C LEU A 44 -16.38 -6.69 -0.75
N ASP A 45 -16.90 -7.32 -1.81
CA ASP A 45 -17.85 -8.44 -1.70
C ASP A 45 -17.22 -9.81 -1.98
N ILE A 46 -16.02 -9.84 -2.59
CA ILE A 46 -15.39 -11.08 -3.09
C ILE A 46 -14.03 -11.38 -2.43
N GLN A 47 -13.42 -10.41 -1.76
CA GLN A 47 -12.12 -10.50 -1.10
C GLN A 47 -12.00 -11.65 -0.08
N ASN A 48 -13.11 -12.00 0.58
CA ASN A 48 -13.15 -13.08 1.55
C ASN A 48 -13.49 -14.45 0.93
N THR A 49 -13.69 -14.54 -0.38
CA THR A 49 -13.94 -15.83 -1.03
C THR A 49 -12.65 -16.63 -1.24
N LYS A 50 -12.76 -17.96 -1.16
CA LYS A 50 -11.62 -18.85 -1.45
C LYS A 50 -11.13 -18.69 -2.90
N ALA A 51 -12.06 -18.54 -3.85
CA ALA A 51 -11.74 -18.31 -5.26
C ALA A 51 -10.88 -17.05 -5.46
N TRP A 52 -11.22 -15.94 -4.79
CA TRP A 52 -10.40 -14.72 -4.82
C TRP A 52 -9.00 -14.94 -4.26
N ARG A 53 -8.88 -15.60 -3.09
CA ARG A 53 -7.57 -15.85 -2.45
C ARG A 53 -6.67 -16.83 -3.23
N GLN A 54 -7.28 -17.72 -4.01
CA GLN A 54 -6.57 -18.73 -4.81
C GLN A 54 -6.20 -18.25 -6.21
N ALA A 55 -6.90 -17.25 -6.75
CA ALA A 55 -6.55 -16.63 -8.01
C ALA A 55 -5.17 -15.93 -7.94
N GLU A 56 -4.60 -15.64 -9.10
CA GLU A 56 -3.37 -14.83 -9.20
C GLU A 56 -3.74 -13.45 -9.72
N ILE A 57 -3.95 -12.49 -8.81
CA ILE A 57 -4.29 -11.10 -9.13
C ILE A 57 -3.27 -10.19 -8.43
N PRO A 58 -2.05 -10.06 -8.97
CA PRO A 58 -0.91 -9.43 -8.28
C PRO A 58 -1.14 -7.97 -7.87
N SER A 59 -2.12 -7.30 -8.47
CA SER A 59 -2.50 -5.93 -8.13
C SER A 59 -3.35 -5.81 -6.84
N ALA A 60 -3.95 -6.91 -6.34
CA ALA A 60 -5.00 -6.78 -5.32
C ALA A 60 -5.13 -7.93 -4.31
N ASN A 61 -4.79 -9.19 -4.65
CA ASN A 61 -5.20 -10.34 -3.83
C ASN A 61 -4.07 -11.05 -3.06
N GLY A 62 -2.91 -10.41 -2.90
CA GLY A 62 -1.80 -10.96 -2.13
C GLY A 62 -2.20 -11.27 -0.67
N GLN A 63 -1.88 -12.47 -0.20
CA GLN A 63 -2.11 -12.90 1.18
C GLN A 63 -0.78 -12.84 1.95
N GLY A 64 -0.71 -12.03 3.00
CA GLY A 64 0.53 -11.79 3.76
C GLY A 64 0.27 -11.17 5.13
N ASN A 65 1.35 -10.90 5.87
CA ASN A 65 1.30 -10.26 7.18
C ASN A 65 2.43 -9.23 7.32
N ALA A 66 2.35 -8.41 8.38
CA ALA A 66 3.30 -7.32 8.60
C ALA A 66 4.75 -7.82 8.66
N GLY A 67 5.03 -8.85 9.47
CA GLY A 67 6.40 -9.38 9.61
C GLY A 67 6.99 -9.87 8.29
N GLY A 68 6.20 -10.54 7.44
CA GLY A 68 6.63 -11.01 6.13
C GLY A 68 6.97 -9.86 5.16
N LEU A 69 6.13 -8.83 5.11
CA LEU A 69 6.34 -7.66 4.25
C LEU A 69 7.48 -6.77 4.75
N ALA A 70 7.59 -6.55 6.06
CA ALA A 70 8.69 -5.79 6.65
C ALA A 70 10.03 -6.49 6.38
N LYS A 71 10.07 -7.82 6.54
CA LYS A 71 11.25 -8.64 6.18
C LYS A 71 11.57 -8.57 4.70
N LEU A 72 10.57 -8.61 3.82
CA LEU A 72 10.81 -8.49 2.38
C LEU A 72 11.52 -7.17 2.07
N TYR A 73 11.00 -6.05 2.57
CA TYR A 73 11.62 -4.74 2.34
C TYR A 73 12.98 -4.61 3.03
N SER A 74 13.17 -5.16 4.24
CA SER A 74 14.48 -5.14 4.91
C SER A 74 15.55 -5.92 4.14
N LEU A 75 15.16 -6.94 3.35
CA LEU A 75 16.06 -7.68 2.48
C LEU A 75 16.31 -7.00 1.12
N ILE A 76 15.50 -5.99 0.76
CA ILE A 76 15.74 -5.11 -0.40
C ILE A 76 16.69 -3.98 -0.04
N VAL A 77 16.57 -3.42 1.17
CA VAL A 77 17.42 -2.34 1.69
C VAL A 77 18.28 -2.77 2.90
N PRO A 78 18.94 -3.94 2.90
CA PRO A 78 19.57 -4.46 4.11
C PRO A 78 20.81 -3.64 4.50
N GLU A 79 21.09 -3.64 5.79
CA GLU A 79 22.39 -3.17 6.32
C GLU A 79 23.51 -4.13 5.92
N ASP A 80 23.30 -5.45 6.11
CA ASP A 80 24.21 -6.48 5.62
C ASP A 80 23.93 -6.82 4.14
N ASN A 81 24.85 -6.41 3.27
CA ASN A 81 24.79 -6.69 1.83
C ASN A 81 24.74 -8.20 1.50
N SER A 82 25.19 -9.09 2.39
CA SER A 82 25.12 -10.54 2.16
C SER A 82 23.68 -11.08 2.11
N LEU A 83 22.73 -10.35 2.70
CA LEU A 83 21.31 -10.69 2.76
C LEU A 83 20.50 -10.11 1.58
N LYS A 84 21.15 -9.36 0.68
CA LYS A 84 20.46 -8.56 -0.34
C LYS A 84 19.79 -9.44 -1.40
N LEU A 85 18.49 -9.22 -1.61
CA LEU A 85 17.71 -9.93 -2.64
C LEU A 85 17.90 -9.37 -4.04
N LEU A 86 18.14 -8.05 -4.17
CA LEU A 86 18.23 -7.34 -5.44
C LEU A 86 19.58 -6.65 -5.57
N LYS A 87 20.10 -6.51 -6.80
CA LYS A 87 21.30 -5.70 -7.03
C LYS A 87 20.99 -4.23 -6.79
N ASP A 88 21.99 -3.45 -6.38
CA ASP A 88 21.84 -2.00 -6.17
C ASP A 88 21.31 -1.31 -7.44
N ASP A 89 21.80 -1.69 -8.62
CA ASP A 89 21.30 -1.16 -9.89
C ASP A 89 19.81 -1.44 -10.10
N THR A 90 19.31 -2.60 -9.66
CA THR A 90 17.88 -2.93 -9.72
C THR A 90 17.06 -2.06 -8.78
N VAL A 91 17.56 -1.85 -7.55
CA VAL A 91 16.90 -0.96 -6.56
C VAL A 91 16.90 0.48 -7.05
N ASN A 92 18.00 0.94 -7.65
CA ASN A 92 18.10 2.27 -8.25
C ASN A 92 17.11 2.43 -9.41
N GLN A 93 17.01 1.44 -10.30
CA GLN A 93 16.06 1.48 -11.42
C GLN A 93 14.60 1.50 -10.96
N MET A 94 14.22 0.62 -10.02
CA MET A 94 12.83 0.53 -9.54
C MET A 94 12.39 1.80 -8.78
N THR A 95 13.34 2.50 -8.14
CA THR A 95 13.10 3.72 -7.35
C THR A 95 13.35 5.01 -8.14
N THR A 96 13.81 4.94 -9.39
CA THR A 96 13.95 6.12 -10.25
C THR A 96 12.59 6.65 -10.64
N MET A 97 12.34 7.92 -10.32
CA MET A 97 11.08 8.61 -10.64
C MET A 97 10.80 8.60 -12.14
N GLN A 98 9.65 8.05 -12.53
CA GLN A 98 9.15 8.00 -13.90
C GLN A 98 8.19 9.14 -14.19
N ILE A 99 7.28 9.41 -13.24
CA ILE A 99 6.29 10.47 -13.37
C ILE A 99 5.95 11.05 -11.99
N GLU A 100 5.70 12.35 -11.97
CA GLU A 100 5.22 13.08 -10.82
C GLU A 100 4.09 14.01 -11.23
N GLY A 101 3.03 14.07 -10.43
CA GLY A 101 1.93 15.00 -10.66
C GLY A 101 0.68 14.59 -9.93
N ARG A 102 -0.43 15.24 -10.30
CA ARG A 102 -1.75 14.91 -9.78
C ARG A 102 -2.24 13.67 -10.50
N ASP A 103 -2.37 12.58 -9.76
CA ASP A 103 -2.86 11.33 -10.30
C ASP A 103 -4.33 11.48 -10.74
N LEU A 104 -4.64 11.06 -11.97
CA LEU A 104 -5.97 11.21 -12.56
C LEU A 104 -7.02 10.33 -11.89
N VAL A 105 -6.59 9.22 -11.27
CA VAL A 105 -7.45 8.26 -10.58
C VAL A 105 -7.46 8.58 -9.08
N LEU A 106 -6.29 8.59 -8.44
CA LEU A 106 -6.18 8.79 -6.99
C LEU A 106 -6.46 10.24 -6.56
N ALA A 107 -6.47 11.20 -7.48
CA ALA A 107 -6.77 12.60 -7.23
C ALA A 107 -5.87 13.29 -6.19
N VAL A 108 -4.64 12.78 -6.01
CA VAL A 108 -3.62 13.30 -5.09
C VAL A 108 -2.28 13.43 -5.81
N GLN A 109 -1.35 14.19 -5.22
CA GLN A 109 0.01 14.28 -5.75
C GLN A 109 0.76 12.98 -5.48
N VAL A 110 1.28 12.32 -6.52
CA VAL A 110 2.03 11.06 -6.39
C VAL A 110 3.35 11.16 -7.17
N ARG A 111 4.38 10.47 -6.67
CA ARG A 111 5.64 10.20 -7.38
C ARG A 111 5.72 8.71 -7.63
N TRP A 112 5.77 8.32 -8.90
CA TRP A 112 5.81 6.93 -9.31
C TRP A 112 7.22 6.55 -9.77
N GLY A 113 7.77 5.49 -9.21
CA GLY A 113 8.90 4.73 -9.77
C GLY A 113 8.40 3.65 -10.72
N VAL A 114 9.18 2.59 -10.91
CA VAL A 114 8.75 1.42 -11.71
C VAL A 114 7.91 0.49 -10.83
N GLY A 115 6.62 0.80 -10.69
CA GLY A 115 5.65 0.02 -9.90
C GLY A 115 5.61 0.36 -8.40
N PHE A 116 6.43 1.30 -7.93
CA PHE A 116 6.48 1.73 -6.53
C PHE A 116 6.04 3.18 -6.38
N ILE A 117 5.35 3.47 -5.28
CA ILE A 117 5.12 4.82 -4.80
C ILE A 117 6.42 5.27 -4.12
N LEU A 118 6.98 6.38 -4.60
CA LEU A 118 8.12 7.04 -3.97
C LEU A 118 7.60 8.00 -2.91
N ASN A 119 8.23 8.00 -1.73
CA ASN A 119 7.81 8.87 -0.65
C ASN A 119 7.92 10.33 -1.11
N LYS A 120 6.89 11.11 -0.80
CA LYS A 120 6.78 12.51 -1.18
C LYS A 120 6.41 13.33 0.05
N HIS A 121 7.13 14.42 0.26
CA HIS A 121 6.93 15.32 1.40
C HIS A 121 7.08 14.64 2.76
N LYS A 122 7.64 13.43 2.81
CA LYS A 122 7.91 12.68 4.04
C LYS A 122 6.65 12.38 4.88
N ILE A 123 5.53 12.13 4.21
CA ILE A 123 4.22 11.98 4.87
C ILE A 123 3.86 10.50 5.07
N ILE A 124 3.86 9.71 3.99
CA ILE A 124 3.21 8.39 4.02
C ILE A 124 4.14 7.25 4.40
N TYR A 125 5.46 7.39 4.17
CA TYR A 125 6.48 6.36 4.46
C TYR A 125 7.61 6.91 5.34
N GLY A 126 7.26 7.78 6.29
CA GLY A 126 8.20 8.32 7.28
C GLY A 126 9.05 9.50 6.78
N PRO A 127 10.09 9.89 7.55
CA PRO A 127 10.87 11.12 7.36
C PRO A 127 11.87 11.07 6.19
N VAL A 128 12.04 9.92 5.54
CA VAL A 128 13.03 9.72 4.47
C VAL A 128 12.38 9.84 3.10
N GLU A 129 12.83 10.81 2.30
CA GLU A 129 12.30 11.06 0.95
C GLU A 129 12.65 9.91 -0.02
N GLY A 130 13.78 9.22 0.22
CA GLY A 130 14.20 8.05 -0.55
C GLY A 130 13.42 6.76 -0.27
N ALA A 131 12.49 6.77 0.70
CA ALA A 131 11.68 5.61 1.00
C ALA A 131 10.71 5.28 -0.15
N PHE A 132 10.44 4.00 -0.36
CA PHE A 132 9.61 3.54 -1.47
C PHE A 132 8.81 2.30 -1.10
N GLY A 133 7.61 2.18 -1.63
CA GLY A 133 6.74 1.05 -1.30
C GLY A 133 5.39 1.11 -1.99
N HIS A 134 4.37 0.54 -1.34
CA HIS A 134 3.00 0.63 -1.81
C HIS A 134 2.01 0.62 -0.64
N SER A 135 0.89 1.31 -0.81
CA SER A 135 -0.26 1.31 0.11
C SER A 135 -1.41 0.50 -0.48
N GLY A 136 -2.15 -0.21 0.35
CA GLY A 136 -3.30 -1.02 -0.04
C GLY A 136 -4.61 -0.37 0.39
N TYR A 137 -5.67 -0.64 -0.36
CA TYR A 137 -7.00 -0.16 -0.02
C TYR A 137 -7.41 -0.67 1.37
N GLY A 138 -7.98 0.21 2.19
CA GLY A 138 -8.34 -0.10 3.56
C GLY A 138 -7.35 0.42 4.59
N GLY A 139 -6.08 0.67 4.18
CA GLY A 139 -5.05 1.28 5.01
C GLY A 139 -3.73 0.52 5.19
N SER A 140 -3.53 -0.65 4.56
CA SER A 140 -2.27 -1.39 4.69
C SER A 140 -1.14 -0.68 3.94
N CYS A 141 0.11 -0.88 4.34
CA CYS A 141 1.26 -0.41 3.58
C CYS A 141 2.52 -1.21 3.91
N ALA A 142 3.47 -1.21 2.98
CA ALA A 142 4.82 -1.71 3.22
C ALA A 142 5.83 -0.96 2.36
N PHE A 143 6.97 -0.62 2.93
CA PHE A 143 8.02 0.16 2.28
C PHE A 143 9.41 -0.16 2.82
N GLY A 144 10.42 0.20 2.03
CA GLY A 144 11.82 0.15 2.42
C GLY A 144 12.39 1.56 2.54
N ASP A 145 13.23 1.76 3.56
CA ASP A 145 14.03 2.96 3.76
C ASP A 145 15.51 2.65 3.48
N PRO A 146 16.06 3.12 2.35
CA PRO A 146 17.45 2.86 2.00
C PRO A 146 18.46 3.67 2.82
N GLU A 147 18.05 4.72 3.53
CA GLU A 147 18.92 5.53 4.38
C GLU A 147 19.11 4.85 5.74
N ASN A 148 18.01 4.47 6.41
CA ASN A 148 18.05 3.81 7.72
C ASN A 148 18.18 2.28 7.65
N LYS A 149 18.15 1.70 6.44
CA LYS A 149 18.29 0.25 6.19
C LYS A 149 17.22 -0.61 6.87
N ILE A 150 15.99 -0.10 6.90
CA ILE A 150 14.84 -0.77 7.52
C ILE A 150 13.73 -1.04 6.51
N GLY A 151 13.01 -2.14 6.73
CA GLY A 151 11.73 -2.41 6.10
C GLY A 151 10.62 -2.22 7.12
N VAL A 152 9.58 -1.48 6.76
CA VAL A 152 8.45 -1.16 7.64
C VAL A 152 7.16 -1.58 6.95
N SER A 153 6.22 -2.11 7.73
CA SER A 153 4.90 -2.47 7.21
C SER A 153 3.80 -2.34 8.27
N TYR A 154 2.59 -2.13 7.79
CA TYR A 154 1.36 -2.15 8.56
C TYR A 154 0.32 -2.97 7.81
N VAL A 155 -0.26 -3.96 8.50
CA VAL A 155 -1.27 -4.87 7.95
C VAL A 155 -2.35 -5.07 9.00
N MET A 156 -3.61 -5.05 8.55
CA MET A 156 -4.82 -5.09 9.37
C MET A 156 -5.92 -5.82 8.62
N ASN A 157 -6.97 -6.22 9.33
CA ASN A 157 -8.17 -6.76 8.71
C ASN A 157 -9.38 -5.82 8.76
N ARG A 158 -9.40 -4.82 9.66
CA ARG A 158 -10.44 -3.77 9.69
C ARG A 158 -10.06 -2.63 8.74
N MET A 159 -10.82 -2.49 7.66
CA MET A 159 -10.58 -1.49 6.62
C MET A 159 -11.21 -0.13 6.98
N LEU A 160 -10.58 0.94 6.50
CA LEU A 160 -11.17 2.29 6.39
C LEU A 160 -11.30 2.67 4.92
N ASP A 161 -12.13 3.66 4.58
CA ASP A 161 -12.27 4.11 3.19
C ASP A 161 -11.11 5.05 2.79
N ASN A 162 -9.93 4.47 2.60
CA ASN A 162 -8.73 5.20 2.19
C ASN A 162 -7.83 4.34 1.29
N PHE A 163 -7.11 5.02 0.38
CA PHE A 163 -6.14 4.38 -0.52
C PHE A 163 -4.69 4.55 -0.06
N ASN A 164 -4.44 5.52 0.82
CA ASN A 164 -3.13 5.84 1.38
C ASN A 164 -3.31 6.68 2.66
N ALA A 165 -2.19 7.02 3.31
CA ALA A 165 -2.14 7.93 4.45
C ALA A 165 -3.12 7.56 5.58
N ASP A 166 -3.25 6.26 5.87
CA ASP A 166 -4.06 5.80 7.00
C ASP A 166 -3.44 6.29 8.31
N GLY A 167 -4.22 6.98 9.14
CA GLY A 167 -3.72 7.55 10.39
C GLY A 167 -3.08 6.50 11.31
N ARG A 168 -3.61 5.27 11.32
CA ARG A 168 -3.08 4.16 12.13
C ARG A 168 -1.69 3.73 11.66
N SER A 169 -1.47 3.69 10.34
CA SER A 169 -0.16 3.36 9.80
C SER A 169 0.84 4.49 10.02
N ILE A 170 0.44 5.75 9.82
CA ILE A 170 1.28 6.92 10.04
C ILE A 170 1.76 7.01 11.50
N GLU A 171 0.87 6.81 12.47
CA GLU A 171 1.23 6.84 13.90
C GLU A 171 2.30 5.78 14.24
N LEU A 172 2.13 4.56 13.74
CA LEU A 172 3.10 3.47 13.95
C LEU A 172 4.43 3.73 13.23
N ILE A 173 4.38 4.29 12.02
CA ILE A 173 5.57 4.67 11.26
C ILE A 173 6.34 5.73 12.04
N ASN A 174 5.69 6.81 12.48
CA ASN A 174 6.35 7.87 13.25
C ASN A 174 6.98 7.34 14.53
N ALA A 175 6.23 6.54 15.31
CA ALA A 175 6.77 5.92 16.52
C ALA A 175 7.96 5.00 16.25
N THR A 176 7.98 4.30 15.11
CA THR A 176 9.13 3.50 14.67
C THR A 176 10.36 4.37 14.44
N TYR A 177 10.20 5.49 13.75
CA TYR A 177 11.31 6.43 13.47
C TYR A 177 11.79 7.18 14.71
N ASP A 178 10.93 7.42 15.70
CA ASP A 178 11.33 8.02 16.99
C ASP A 178 12.26 7.09 17.81
N CYS A 179 12.39 5.81 17.42
CA CYS A 179 13.21 4.80 18.10
C CYS A 179 14.55 4.51 17.40
N LEU A 180 14.86 5.18 16.29
CA LEU A 180 16.12 5.04 15.56
C LEU A 180 17.19 6.01 16.10
#